data_AF-A0A927G8M2-F1
#
_entry.id   AF-A0A927G8M2-F1
#
_cell.length_a   1.000
_cell.length_b   1.000
_cell.length_c   1.000
_cell.angle_alpha   90.00
_cell.angle_beta   90.00
_cell.angle_gamma   90.00
#
_symmetry.space_group_name_H-M   'P 1'
#
loop_
_entity.id
_entity.type
_entity.pdbx_description
1 polymer ?
#
loop_
_entity_poly.entity_id
_entity_poly.type
_entity_poly.pdbx_seq_one_letter_code
_entity_poly.pdbx_strand_id
1 'polypeptide(L)'
;MSAGVRWSRRVLLVGGAALIGFGLWTAWSTVPSSQWPSALVWLAGGVVVHDAVLAPLAVAVGAWVLPRVPPVWRGPLRGGLLAAGTLGVLAIALVAGAADRRNPSVVPQDPLAAIAAAAIAVVIGAVVGAFLAGARPRGGDPDADRATSVSRARRSAGPRR
;
A
#
# COMPACT_ATOMS: atom_id res chain seq x y z
N MET A 1 14.64 12.20 -15.58
CA MET A 1 13.95 10.91 -15.32
C MET A 1 14.60 9.82 -16.18
N SER A 2 15.01 8.69 -15.60
CA SER A 2 15.66 7.60 -16.34
C SER A 2 14.69 6.90 -17.29
N ALA A 3 15.20 6.29 -18.36
CA ALA A 3 14.39 5.56 -19.34
C ALA A 3 13.56 4.43 -18.69
N GLY A 4 14.11 3.78 -17.65
CA GLY A 4 13.41 2.75 -16.88
C GLY A 4 12.14 3.25 -16.20
N VAL A 5 12.17 4.42 -15.54
CA VAL A 5 10.98 4.98 -14.88
C VAL A 5 9.86 5.30 -15.88
N ARG A 6 10.22 5.83 -17.06
CA ARG A 6 9.24 6.12 -18.13
C ARG A 6 8.65 4.85 -18.73
N TRP A 7 9.43 3.76 -18.78
CA TRP A 7 8.97 2.47 -19.25
C TRP A 7 8.02 1.83 -18.23
N SER A 8 8.43 1.72 -16.97
CA SER A 8 7.58 1.20 -15.89
C SER A 8 6.26 1.96 -15.78
N ARG A 9 6.30 3.30 -15.86
CA ARG A 9 5.08 4.12 -15.86
C ARG A 9 4.15 3.78 -17.01
N ARG A 10 4.68 3.62 -18.23
CA ARG A 10 3.87 3.23 -19.40
C ARG A 10 3.27 1.84 -19.23
N VAL A 11 4.05 0.88 -18.77
CA VAL A 11 3.58 -0.48 -18.50
C VAL A 11 2.44 -0.47 -17.48
N LEU A 12 2.61 0.24 -16.37
CA LEU A 12 1.57 0.37 -15.34
C LEU A 12 0.30 1.06 -15.85
N LEU A 13 0.45 2.13 -16.65
CA LEU A 13 -0.68 2.84 -17.23
C LEU A 13 -1.46 1.98 -18.23
N VAL A 14 -0.76 1.35 -19.17
CA VAL A 14 -1.38 0.50 -20.20
C VAL A 14 -1.99 -0.75 -19.56
N GLY A 15 -1.26 -1.42 -18.66
CA GLY A 15 -1.75 -2.59 -17.95
C GLY A 15 -2.96 -2.26 -17.08
N GLY A 16 -2.92 -1.14 -16.34
CA GLY A 16 -4.06 -0.68 -15.54
C GLY A 16 -5.28 -0.36 -16.39
N ALA A 17 -5.11 0.38 -17.50
CA ALA A 17 -6.21 0.69 -18.41
C ALA A 17 -6.81 -0.57 -19.06
N ALA A 18 -5.96 -1.53 -19.44
CA ALA A 18 -6.41 -2.81 -19.99
C ALA A 18 -7.23 -3.61 -18.97
N LEU A 19 -6.78 -3.67 -17.71
CA LEU A 19 -7.53 -4.33 -16.62
C LEU A 19 -8.87 -3.66 -16.34
N ILE A 20 -8.92 -2.33 -16.33
CA ILE A 20 -10.18 -1.58 -16.16
C ILE A 20 -11.13 -1.88 -17.33
N GLY A 21 -10.63 -1.81 -18.57
CA GLY A 21 -11.43 -2.10 -19.76
C GLY A 21 -11.97 -3.53 -19.75
N PHE A 22 -11.15 -4.50 -19.37
CA PHE A 22 -11.57 -5.89 -19.19
C PHE A 22 -12.64 -6.01 -18.12
N GLY A 23 -12.46 -5.37 -16.95
CA GLY A 23 -13.46 -5.35 -15.89
C GLY A 23 -14.80 -4.77 -16.35
N LEU A 24 -14.79 -3.64 -17.06
CA LEU A 24 -16.00 -3.03 -17.62
C LEU A 24 -16.68 -3.94 -18.64
N TRP A 25 -15.91 -4.57 -19.53
CA TRP A 25 -16.43 -5.53 -20.50
C TRP A 25 -17.09 -6.73 -19.82
N THR A 26 -16.46 -7.28 -18.79
CA THR A 26 -17.03 -8.40 -18.02
C THR A 26 -18.30 -7.97 -17.29
N ALA A 27 -18.32 -6.80 -16.66
CA ALA A 27 -19.52 -6.29 -16.01
C ALA A 27 -20.68 -6.10 -17.01
N TRP A 28 -20.38 -5.53 -18.18
CA TRP A 28 -21.37 -5.32 -19.23
C TRP A 28 -21.94 -6.61 -19.81
N SER A 29 -21.10 -7.64 -19.96
CA SER A 29 -21.51 -8.92 -20.55
C SER A 29 -22.16 -9.89 -19.56
N THR A 30 -21.95 -9.72 -18.25
CA THR A 30 -22.38 -10.70 -17.23
C THR A 30 -23.41 -10.18 -16.24
N VAL A 31 -23.51 -8.86 -16.01
CA VAL A 31 -24.43 -8.29 -15.01
C VAL A 31 -25.82 -8.09 -15.63
N PRO A 32 -26.88 -8.71 -15.06
CA PRO A 32 -28.25 -8.49 -15.52
C PRO A 32 -28.66 -7.01 -15.42
N SER A 33 -29.46 -6.53 -16.37
CA SER A 33 -29.89 -5.13 -16.44
C SER A 33 -30.55 -4.62 -15.15
N SER A 34 -31.29 -5.50 -14.45
CA SER A 34 -31.95 -5.21 -13.17
C SER A 34 -31.00 -4.99 -11.99
N GLN A 35 -29.72 -5.39 -12.09
CA GLN A 35 -28.76 -5.28 -10.99
C GLN A 35 -27.88 -4.03 -11.05
N TRP A 36 -27.87 -3.30 -12.18
CA TRP A 36 -27.07 -2.07 -12.32
C TRP A 36 -27.31 -1.03 -11.23
N PRO A 37 -28.56 -0.73 -10.81
CA PRO A 37 -28.77 0.23 -9.74
C PRO A 37 -28.07 -0.19 -8.44
N SER A 38 -28.18 -1.47 -8.07
CA SER A 38 -27.53 -2.02 -6.88
C SER A 38 -26.00 -1.97 -7.00
N ALA A 39 -25.46 -2.36 -8.16
CA ALA A 39 -24.03 -2.33 -8.43
C ALA A 39 -23.45 -0.90 -8.36
N LEU A 40 -24.17 0.08 -8.91
CA LEU A 40 -23.77 1.49 -8.86
C LEU A 40 -23.86 2.07 -7.44
N VAL A 41 -24.89 1.72 -6.67
CA VAL A 41 -25.01 2.10 -5.26
C VAL A 41 -23.86 1.50 -4.45
N TRP A 42 -23.52 0.23 -4.70
CA TRP A 42 -22.39 -0.42 -4.04
C TRP A 42 -21.05 0.25 -4.39
N LEU A 43 -20.83 0.56 -5.68
CA LEU A 43 -19.63 1.25 -6.14
C LEU A 43 -19.51 2.64 -5.50
N ALA A 44 -20.57 3.45 -5.59
CA ALA A 44 -20.60 4.79 -5.05
C ALA A 44 -20.46 4.79 -3.52
N GLY A 45 -21.17 3.88 -2.83
CA GLY A 45 -21.07 3.69 -1.39
C GLY A 45 -19.65 3.30 -0.97
N GLY A 46 -19.00 2.41 -1.73
CA GLY A 46 -17.60 2.02 -1.50
C GLY A 46 -16.65 3.21 -1.60
N VAL A 47 -16.78 4.06 -2.63
CA VAL A 47 -15.97 5.28 -2.80
C VAL A 47 -16.21 6.25 -1.63
N VAL A 48 -17.47 6.51 -1.28
CA VAL A 48 -17.81 7.42 -0.19
C VAL A 48 -17.26 6.92 1.15
N VAL A 49 -17.45 5.64 1.48
CA VAL A 49 -16.90 5.06 2.72
C VAL A 49 -15.36 5.12 2.71
N HIS A 50 -14.74 4.86 1.56
CA HIS A 50 -13.28 4.94 1.43
C HIS A 50 -12.75 6.34 1.71
N ASP A 51 -13.28 7.35 1.02
CA ASP A 51 -12.75 8.72 1.05
C ASP A 51 -13.21 9.50 2.29
N ALA A 52 -14.43 9.28 2.77
CA ALA A 52 -14.98 10.00 3.92
C ALA A 52 -14.64 9.35 5.27
N VAL A 53 -14.34 8.05 5.30
CA VAL A 53 -14.14 7.31 6.55
C VAL A 53 -12.77 6.64 6.61
N LEU A 54 -12.45 5.75 5.66
CA LEU A 54 -11.23 4.95 5.74
C LEU A 54 -9.96 5.79 5.60
N ALA A 55 -9.91 6.70 4.61
CA ALA A 55 -8.74 7.54 4.39
C ALA A 55 -8.49 8.52 5.57
N PRO A 56 -9.50 9.25 6.09
CA PRO A 56 -9.31 10.11 7.26
C PRO A 56 -8.89 9.33 8.51
N LEU A 57 -9.49 8.16 8.76
CA LEU A 57 -9.08 7.30 9.88
C LEU A 57 -7.65 6.80 9.72
N ALA A 58 -7.25 6.38 8.52
CA ALA A 58 -5.87 5.95 8.26
C ALA A 58 -4.87 7.08 8.50
N VAL A 59 -5.21 8.31 8.09
CA VAL A 59 -4.39 9.50 8.37
C VAL A 59 -4.35 9.79 9.87
N ALA A 60 -5.48 9.75 10.57
CA ALA A 60 -5.55 10.00 12.01
C ALA A 60 -4.73 8.99 12.81
N VAL A 61 -4.88 7.70 12.52
CA VAL A 61 -4.10 6.61 13.13
C VAL A 61 -2.62 6.81 12.81
N GLY A 62 -2.27 7.11 11.56
CA GLY A 62 -0.89 7.38 11.17
C GLY A 62 -0.28 8.57 11.92
N ALA A 63 -1.02 9.68 12.00
CA ALA A 63 -0.62 10.89 12.71
C ALA A 63 -0.46 10.67 14.21
N TRP A 64 -1.25 9.76 14.79
CA TRP A 64 -1.14 9.42 16.21
C TRP A 64 -0.01 8.41 16.49
N VAL A 65 0.14 7.37 15.68
CA VAL A 65 1.11 6.29 15.93
C VAL A 65 2.53 6.72 15.57
N LEU A 66 2.77 7.29 14.39
CA LEU A 66 4.13 7.50 13.86
C LEU A 66 5.04 8.42 14.69
N PRO A 67 4.53 9.48 15.37
CA PRO A 67 5.38 10.31 16.23
C PRO A 67 5.94 9.56 17.45
N ARG A 68 5.26 8.49 17.90
CA ARG A 68 5.62 7.72 19.10
C ARG A 68 6.67 6.63 18.84
N VAL A 69 7.04 6.41 17.58
CA VAL A 69 7.95 5.32 17.18
C VAL A 69 9.26 5.83 16.58
N PRO A 70 10.38 5.12 16.83
CA PRO A 70 11.67 5.47 16.27
C PRO A 70 11.65 5.54 14.73
N PRO A 71 12.47 6.39 14.08
CA PRO A 71 12.47 6.57 12.63
C PRO A 71 12.62 5.28 11.82
N VAL A 72 13.38 4.30 12.33
CA VAL A 72 13.60 3.00 11.67
C VAL A 72 12.31 2.19 11.50
N TRP A 73 11.34 2.37 12.39
CA TRP A 73 10.06 1.63 12.37
C TRP A 73 8.98 2.31 11.55
N ARG A 74 9.14 3.59 11.17
CA ARG A 74 8.08 4.37 10.50
C ARG A 74 7.70 3.81 9.13
N GLY A 75 8.68 3.43 8.31
CA GLY A 75 8.43 2.83 6.99
C GLY A 75 7.71 1.47 7.08
N PRO A 76 8.27 0.51 7.84
CA PRO A 76 7.63 -0.78 8.07
C PRO A 76 6.23 -0.68 8.67
N LEU A 77 6.01 0.22 9.64
CA LEU A 77 4.70 0.42 10.25
C LEU A 77 3.68 1.01 9.28
N ARG A 78 4.07 1.91 8.36
CA ARG A 78 3.16 2.38 7.30
C ARG A 78 2.71 1.23 6.41
N GLY A 79 3.64 0.39 5.97
CA GLY A 79 3.32 -0.78 5.14
C GLY A 79 2.48 -1.82 5.90
N GLY A 80 2.84 -2.09 7.15
CA GLY A 80 2.13 -3.03 8.03
C GLY A 80 0.71 -2.56 8.35
N LEU A 81 0.52 -1.28 8.70
CA LEU A 81 -0.81 -0.71 8.95
C LEU A 81 -1.68 -0.72 7.70
N LEU A 82 -1.11 -0.41 6.53
CA LEU A 82 -1.83 -0.51 5.25
C LEU A 82 -2.27 -1.96 4.98
N ALA A 83 -1.35 -2.92 5.12
CA ALA A 83 -1.65 -4.34 4.93
C ALA A 83 -2.69 -4.85 5.94
N ALA A 84 -2.59 -4.45 7.20
CA ALA A 84 -3.56 -4.79 8.24
C ALA A 84 -4.94 -4.18 7.97
N GLY A 85 -5.01 -2.92 7.50
CA GLY A 85 -6.26 -2.28 7.10
C GLY A 85 -6.93 -3.01 5.93
N THR A 86 -6.17 -3.33 4.89
CA THR A 86 -6.66 -4.13 3.74
C THR A 86 -7.14 -5.51 4.19
N LEU A 87 -6.37 -6.19 5.04
CA LEU A 87 -6.76 -7.47 5.61
C LEU A 87 -8.04 -7.34 6.46
N GLY A 88 -8.20 -6.26 7.22
CA GLY A 88 -9.40 -6.00 8.00
C GLY A 88 -10.66 -5.86 7.14
N VAL A 89 -10.60 -5.10 6.04
CA VAL A 89 -11.71 -4.98 5.09
C VAL A 89 -12.06 -6.35 4.49
N LEU A 90 -11.05 -7.12 4.09
CA LEU A 90 -11.24 -8.47 3.56
C LEU A 90 -11.81 -9.42 4.62
N ALA A 91 -11.33 -9.34 5.86
CA ALA A 91 -11.80 -10.14 6.98
C ALA A 91 -13.27 -9.86 7.29
N ILE A 92 -13.71 -8.60 7.26
CA ILE A 92 -15.13 -8.24 7.41
C ILE A 92 -15.96 -8.88 6.31
N ALA A 93 -15.55 -8.75 5.05
CA ALA A 93 -16.26 -9.36 3.92
C ALA A 93 -16.33 -10.89 4.03
N LEU A 94 -15.23 -11.53 4.42
CA LEU A 94 -15.15 -12.98 4.61
C LEU A 94 -16.04 -13.46 5.76
N VAL A 95 -16.00 -12.80 6.91
CA VAL A 95 -16.80 -13.18 8.08
C VAL A 95 -18.29 -12.93 7.83
N ALA A 96 -18.64 -11.78 7.24
CA ALA A 96 -20.02 -11.46 6.88
C ALA A 96 -20.57 -12.48 5.86
N GLY A 97 -19.80 -12.80 4.82
CA GLY A 97 -20.17 -13.83 3.84
C GLY A 97 -20.17 -15.25 4.41
N ALA A 98 -19.34 -15.51 5.42
CA ALA A 98 -19.28 -16.81 6.08
C ALA A 98 -20.51 -17.11 6.95
N ALA A 99 -21.22 -16.07 7.44
CA ALA A 99 -22.43 -16.21 8.24
C ALA A 99 -23.61 -16.80 7.44
N ASP A 100 -23.65 -16.57 6.12
CA ASP A 100 -24.68 -17.06 5.19
C ASP A 100 -24.27 -18.36 4.45
N ARG A 101 -23.26 -19.09 4.95
CA ARG A 101 -22.76 -20.30 4.28
C ARG A 101 -23.81 -21.42 4.27
N ARG A 102 -24.40 -21.66 3.09
CA ARG A 102 -25.30 -22.80 2.84
C ARG A 102 -24.60 -24.15 2.73
N ASN A 103 -23.28 -24.18 2.46
CA ASN A 103 -22.49 -25.41 2.34
C ASN A 103 -21.06 -25.24 2.89
N PRO A 104 -20.70 -25.90 4.01
CA PRO A 104 -19.38 -25.78 4.63
C PRO A 104 -18.24 -26.47 3.84
N SER A 105 -18.54 -27.28 2.83
CA SER A 105 -17.53 -28.02 2.04
C SER A 105 -16.84 -27.22 0.92
N VAL A 106 -17.37 -26.05 0.55
CA VAL A 106 -16.82 -25.22 -0.55
C VAL A 106 -15.54 -24.49 -0.12
N VAL A 107 -15.37 -24.26 1.18
CA VAL A 107 -14.19 -23.64 1.78
C VAL A 107 -13.84 -24.47 3.02
N PRO A 108 -12.99 -25.51 2.89
CA PRO A 108 -12.66 -26.43 3.99
C PRO A 108 -12.01 -25.72 5.18
N GLN A 109 -11.36 -24.58 4.94
CA GLN A 109 -10.66 -23.81 5.96
C GLN A 109 -11.59 -22.94 6.79
N ASP A 110 -11.36 -22.92 8.10
CA ASP A 110 -11.97 -21.97 9.01
C ASP A 110 -11.54 -20.53 8.64
N PRO A 111 -12.48 -19.60 8.34
CA PRO A 111 -12.14 -18.22 8.01
C PRO A 111 -11.34 -17.52 9.10
N LEU A 112 -11.60 -17.83 10.39
CA LEU A 112 -10.85 -17.20 11.48
C LEU A 112 -9.39 -17.67 11.48
N ALA A 113 -9.15 -18.97 11.26
CA ALA A 113 -7.81 -19.49 11.09
C ALA A 113 -7.07 -18.85 9.90
N ALA A 114 -7.75 -18.66 8.77
CA ALA A 114 -7.18 -18.00 7.59
C ALA A 114 -6.83 -16.52 7.85
N ILE A 115 -7.73 -15.78 8.51
CA ILE A 115 -7.53 -14.37 8.90
C ILE A 115 -6.36 -14.27 9.90
N ALA A 116 -6.31 -15.16 10.89
CA ALA A 116 -5.23 -15.20 11.88
C ALA A 116 -3.88 -15.47 11.22
N ALA A 117 -3.80 -16.46 10.32
CA ALA A 117 -2.58 -16.75 9.57
C ALA A 117 -2.12 -15.55 8.72
N ALA A 118 -3.04 -14.87 8.04
CA ALA A 118 -2.74 -13.66 7.28
C ALA A 118 -2.27 -12.50 8.19
N ALA A 119 -2.88 -12.32 9.36
CA ALA A 119 -2.48 -11.30 10.32
C ALA A 119 -1.06 -11.56 10.85
N ILE A 120 -0.73 -12.82 11.16
CA ILE A 120 0.62 -13.24 11.54
C ILE A 120 1.61 -12.92 10.41
N ALA A 121 1.27 -13.23 9.16
CA ALA A 121 2.12 -12.92 8.01
C ALA A 121 2.38 -11.41 7.86
N VAL A 122 1.37 -10.56 8.08
CA VAL A 122 1.52 -9.10 8.07
C VAL A 122 2.48 -8.63 9.16
N VAL A 123 2.35 -9.16 10.39
CA VAL A 123 3.26 -8.83 11.50
C VAL A 123 4.69 -9.24 11.18
N ILE A 124 4.90 -10.47 10.70
CA ILE A 124 6.23 -10.97 10.29
C ILE A 124 6.82 -10.06 9.21
N GLY A 125 6.03 -9.73 8.17
CA GLY A 125 6.47 -8.84 7.10
C GLY A 125 6.89 -7.45 7.59
N ALA A 126 6.15 -6.88 8.54
CA ALA A 126 6.51 -5.60 9.15
C ALA A 126 7.81 -5.68 9.96
N VAL A 127 7.99 -6.76 10.75
CA VAL A 127 9.22 -6.99 11.54
C VAL A 127 10.43 -7.18 10.63
N VAL A 128 10.33 -8.05 9.62
CA VAL A 128 11.39 -8.26 8.62
C VAL A 128 11.71 -6.97 7.88
N GLY A 129 10.69 -6.20 7.50
CA GLY A 129 10.85 -4.89 6.88
C GLY A 129 11.63 -3.92 7.76
N ALA A 130 11.45 -3.95 9.07
CA ALA A 130 12.18 -3.10 10.01
C ALA A 130 13.66 -3.50 10.11
N PHE A 131 13.97 -4.80 10.17
CA PHE A 131 15.34 -5.29 10.15
C PHE A 131 16.06 -4.91 8.84
N LEU A 132 15.39 -5.09 7.70
CA LEU A 132 15.95 -4.72 6.39
C LEU A 132 16.10 -3.20 6.20
N ALA A 133 15.20 -2.40 6.78
CA ALA A 133 15.30 -0.94 6.75
C ALA A 133 16.43 -0.40 7.64
N GLY A 134 16.67 -1.01 8.80
CA GLY A 134 17.80 -0.68 9.67
C GLY A 134 19.16 -1.08 9.09
N ALA A 135 19.20 -2.13 8.28
CA ALA A 135 20.41 -2.59 7.59
C ALA A 135 20.83 -1.72 6.39
N ARG A 136 19.97 -0.81 5.90
CA ARG A 136 20.34 0.11 4.82
C ARG A 136 21.24 1.22 5.39
N PRO A 137 22.51 1.32 4.95
CA PRO A 137 23.33 2.47 5.28
C PRO A 137 22.60 3.71 4.80
N ARG A 138 22.43 4.70 5.68
CA ARG A 138 21.97 6.04 5.26
C ARG A 138 22.96 6.50 4.20
N GLY A 139 22.56 6.43 2.92
CA GLY A 139 23.38 6.91 1.81
C GLY A 139 23.81 8.33 2.13
N GLY A 140 25.13 8.56 2.09
CA GLY A 140 25.75 9.82 2.44
C GLY A 140 25.00 10.98 1.80
N ASP A 141 24.74 12.01 2.61
CA ASP A 141 24.06 13.22 2.19
C ASP A 141 24.80 13.81 0.97
N PRO A 142 24.20 13.82 -0.23
CA PRO A 142 24.85 14.34 -1.44
C PRO A 142 25.25 15.82 -1.30
N ASP A 143 24.60 16.56 -0.40
CA ASP A 143 24.94 17.95 -0.12
C ASP A 143 26.16 18.11 0.79
N ALA A 144 26.48 17.11 1.63
CA ALA A 144 27.72 17.09 2.40
C ALA A 144 28.95 16.90 1.47
N ASP A 145 28.81 16.08 0.42
CA ASP A 145 29.83 15.88 -0.61
C ASP A 145 29.98 17.10 -1.55
N ARG A 146 28.89 17.82 -1.84
CA ARG A 146 28.97 19.10 -2.55
C ARG A 146 29.62 20.20 -1.72
N ALA A 147 29.28 20.32 -0.45
CA ALA A 147 29.86 21.34 0.42
C ALA A 147 31.37 21.14 0.60
N THR A 148 31.82 19.89 0.71
CA THR A 148 33.26 19.54 0.80
C THR A 148 33.99 19.73 -0.52
N SER A 149 33.39 19.42 -1.67
CA SER A 149 34.01 19.67 -2.98
C SER A 149 34.15 21.16 -3.31
N VAL A 150 33.14 21.98 -3.02
CA VAL A 150 33.19 23.45 -3.23
C VAL A 150 34.24 24.10 -2.34
N SER A 151 34.35 23.67 -1.08
CA SER A 151 35.36 24.19 -0.15
C SER A 151 36.79 23.73 -0.49
N ARG A 152 36.95 22.57 -1.12
CA ARG A 152 38.24 22.10 -1.65
C ARG A 152 38.67 22.88 -2.90
N ALA A 153 37.74 23.13 -3.84
CA ALA A 153 38.00 23.90 -5.05
C ALA A 153 38.42 25.35 -4.76
N ARG A 154 37.82 25.98 -3.75
CA ARG A 154 38.21 27.33 -3.30
C ARG A 154 39.61 27.39 -2.69
N ARG A 155 40.08 26.34 -2.00
CA ARG A 155 41.45 26.30 -1.43
C ARG A 155 42.52 26.11 -2.50
N SER A 156 42.23 25.37 -3.56
CA SER A 156 43.18 25.18 -4.67
C SER A 156 43.35 26.42 -5.58
N ALA A 157 42.44 27.39 -5.49
CA ALA A 157 42.50 28.64 -6.26
C ALA A 157 43.21 29.79 -5.51
N GLY A 158 43.87 29.51 -4.38
CA GLY A 158 44.65 30.51 -3.63
C GLY A 158 45.82 31.05 -4.47
N PRO A 159 46.17 32.34 -4.34
CA PRO A 159 47.07 33.00 -5.28
C PRO A 159 48.48 32.45 -5.17
N ARG A 160 49.01 31.92 -6.28
CA ARG A 160 50.44 31.65 -6.43
C ARG A 160 51.16 33.01 -6.49
N ARG A 161 51.86 33.36 -5.42
CA ARG A 161 52.85 34.45 -5.41
C ARG A 161 54.21 33.87 -5.73
#